data_AF-A0A7X2XM15-F1
#
_entry.id   AF-A0A7X2XM15-F1
#
_cell.length_a   1.000
_cell.length_b   1.000
_cell.length_c   1.000
_cell.angle_alpha   90.00
_cell.angle_beta   90.00
_cell.angle_gamma   90.00
#
_symmetry.space_group_name_H-M   'P 1'
#
loop_
_entity.id
_entity.type
_entity.pdbx_description
1 polymer ?
#
loop_
_entity_poly.entity_id
_entity_poly.type
_entity_poly.pdbx_seq_one_letter_code
_entity_poly.pdbx_strand_id
1 'polypeptide(L)' 'MNIVYATDNNFVDVLSASIKSLYTTNSDLDLNLWIIADKVSDRNKEKINRLSKQFAQREINWIE' A
#
# COMPACT_ATOMS: atom_id res chain seq x y z
N MET A 1 2.22 13.25 -3.98
CA MET A 1 3.62 12.76 -3.87
C MET A 1 3.69 11.31 -4.31
N ASN A 2 4.74 10.87 -5.02
CA ASN A 2 4.88 9.46 -5.45
C ASN A 2 5.72 8.68 -4.43
N ILE A 3 5.21 7.54 -3.97
CA ILE A 3 5.89 6.64 -3.02
C ILE A 3 5.97 5.24 -3.62
N VAL A 4 7.11 4.59 -3.48
CA VAL A 4 7.35 3.24 -3.99
C VAL A 4 7.70 2.31 -2.84
N TYR A 5 7.02 1.17 -2.77
CA TYR A 5 7.37 0.04 -1.91
C TYR A 5 7.74 -1.18 -2.77
N ALA A 6 8.55 -2.07 -2.19
CA ALA A 6 8.76 -3.42 -2.70
C ALA A 6 8.41 -4.41 -1.58
N THR A 7 7.69 -5.48 -1.90
CA THR A 7 7.31 -6.51 -0.93
C THR A 7 7.18 -7.87 -1.60
N ASP A 8 7.29 -8.93 -0.82
CA ASP A 8 6.77 -10.25 -1.17
C ASP A 8 5.49 -10.55 -0.36
N ASN A 9 4.95 -11.76 -0.51
CA ASN A 9 3.76 -12.20 0.22
C ASN A 9 3.96 -12.30 1.76
N ASN A 10 5.18 -12.51 2.24
CA ASN A 10 5.50 -12.71 3.66
C ASN A 10 5.63 -11.38 4.41
N PHE A 11 5.99 -10.30 3.71
CA PHE A 11 6.19 -8.96 4.30
C PHE A 11 4.96 -8.05 4.20
N VAL A 12 3.83 -8.54 3.70
CA VAL A 12 2.58 -7.74 3.52
C VAL A 12 2.11 -7.10 4.82
N ASP A 13 2.26 -7.77 5.96
CA ASP A 13 1.84 -7.22 7.24
C ASP A 13 2.70 -6.02 7.67
N VAL A 14 4.01 -6.10 7.40
CA VAL A 14 4.96 -5.00 7.63
C VAL A 14 4.65 -3.83 6.68
N LEU A 15 4.43 -4.13 5.39
CA LEU A 15 4.01 -3.15 4.40
C LEU A 15 2.72 -2.44 4.83
N SER A 16 1.72 -3.20 5.31
CA SER A 16 0.44 -2.66 5.77
C SER A 16 0.62 -1.67 6.92
N ALA A 17 1.46 -2.00 7.91
CA ALA A 17 1.76 -1.10 9.02
C ALA A 17 2.48 0.18 8.54
N SER A 18 3.43 0.03 7.62
CA SER A 18 4.17 1.17 7.04
C SER A 18 3.24 2.12 6.26
N ILE A 19 2.38 1.59 5.38
CA ILE A 19 1.39 2.38 4.64
C ILE A 19 0.42 3.08 5.59
N LYS A 20 -0.05 2.39 6.64
CA LYS A 20 -0.93 2.99 7.64
C LYS A 20 -0.27 4.19 8.33
N SER A 21 1.00 4.06 8.73
CA SER A 21 1.75 5.16 9.32
C SER A 21 1.90 6.31 8.34
N LEU A 22 2.26 6.03 7.08
CA LEU A 22 2.41 7.03 6.02
C LEU A 22 1.11 7.84 5.83
N TYR A 23 -0.03 7.17 5.67
CA TYR A 23 -1.32 7.84 5.50
C TYR A 23 -1.77 8.62 6.74
N THR A 24 -1.49 8.10 7.93
CA THR A 24 -1.86 8.79 9.18
C THR A 24 -1.08 10.08 9.37
N THR A 25 0.23 10.07 9.06
CA THR A 25 1.10 11.23 9.24
C THR A 25 0.93 12.29 8.15
N ASN A 26 0.49 11.89 6.95
CA ASN A 26 0.41 12.76 5.78
C ASN A 26 -1.04 12.82 5.24
N SER A 27 -2.02 12.90 6.13
CA SER A 27 -3.45 12.79 5.78
C SER A 27 -3.96 13.93 4.88
N ASP A 28 -3.26 15.06 4.89
CA ASP A 28 -3.52 16.24 4.06
C ASP A 28 -2.92 16.13 2.65
N LEU A 29 -2.07 15.13 2.40
CA LEU A 29 -1.43 14.92 1.12
C LEU A 29 -2.16 13.87 0.28
N ASP A 30 -2.21 14.14 -1.02
CA ASP A 30 -2.63 13.18 -2.03
C ASP A 30 -1.43 12.30 -2.44
N LEU A 31 -1.43 11.06 -1.96
CA LEU A 31 -0.32 10.12 -2.11
C LEU A 31 -0.60 9.13 -3.23
N ASN A 32 0.38 8.94 -4.11
CA ASN A 32 0.33 7.98 -5.20
C ASN A 32 1.31 6.84 -4.92
N LEU A 33 0.77 5.68 -4.50
CA LEU A 33 1.57 4.53 -4.11
C LEU A 33 1.74 3.55 -5.27
N TRP A 34 2.97 3.09 -5.43
CA TRP A 34 3.36 2.02 -6.34
C TRP A 34 4.00 0.90 -5.54
N ILE A 35 3.59 -0.34 -5.78
CA ILE A 35 4.10 -1.50 -5.05
C ILE A 35 4.62 -2.52 -6.06
N ILE A 36 5.93 -2.76 -6.02
CA ILE A 36 6.59 -3.84 -6.75
C ILE A 36 6.40 -5.11 -5.91
N ALA A 37 5.65 -6.08 -6.43
CA ALA A 37 5.15 -7.21 -5.68
C ALA A 37 5.70 -8.53 -6.22
N ASP A 38 6.49 -9.24 -5.41
CA ASP A 38 6.90 -10.60 -5.73
C ASP A 38 5.91 -11.61 -5.14
N LYS A 39 5.10 -12.23 -6.00
CA LYS A 39 4.16 -13.32 -5.66
C LYS A 39 3.20 -13.03 -4.50
N VAL A 40 2.80 -11.77 -4.33
CA VAL A 40 1.80 -11.39 -3.33
C VAL A 40 0.44 -11.95 -3.74
N SER A 41 -0.18 -12.72 -2.86
CA SER A 41 -1.52 -13.29 -3.11
C SER A 41 -2.60 -12.20 -3.21
N ASP A 42 -3.66 -12.47 -3.98
CA ASP A 42 -4.77 -11.53 -4.15
C ASP A 42 -5.43 -11.13 -2.83
N ARG A 43 -5.53 -12.10 -1.89
CA ARG A 43 -6.03 -11.83 -0.53
C ARG A 43 -5.20 -10.76 0.18
N ASN A 44 -3.89 -10.81 0.01
CA ASN A 44 -2.96 -9.87 0.62
C ASN A 44 -2.95 -8.52 -0.11
N LYS A 45 -3.08 -8.50 -1.44
CA LYS A 45 -3.28 -7.25 -2.19
C LYS A 45 -4.57 -6.56 -1.76
N GLU A 46 -5.65 -7.30 -1.62
CA GLU A 46 -6.95 -6.79 -1.18
C GLU A 46 -6.89 -6.19 0.24
N LYS A 47 -6.10 -6.78 1.15
CA LYS A 47 -5.84 -6.18 2.46
C LYS A 47 -5.25 -4.78 2.35
N ILE A 48 -4.27 -4.58 1.47
CA ILE A 48 -3.62 -3.28 1.25
C ILE A 48 -4.55 -2.31 0.49
N ASN A 49 -5.30 -2.79 -0.51
CA ASN A 49 -6.27 -1.97 -1.24
C ASN A 49 -7.41 -1.46 -0.34
N ARG A 50 -7.83 -2.24 0.66
CA ARG A 50 -8.80 -1.77 1.67
C ARG A 50 -8.24 -0.65 2.53
N LEU A 51 -6.93 -0.67 2.80
CA LEU A 51 -6.28 0.44 3.52
C LEU A 51 -6.35 1.74 2.73
N SER A 52 -6.06 1.75 1.43
CA SER A 52 -6.17 3.00 0.65
C SER A 52 -7.60 3.56 0.65
N LYS A 53 -8.60 2.69 0.47
CA LYS A 53 -10.02 3.06 0.56
C LYS A 53 -10.39 3.63 1.94
N GLN A 54 -9.93 2.99 3.02
CA GLN A 54 -10.21 3.43 4.39
C GLN A 54 -9.69 4.85 4.66
N PHE A 55 -8.53 5.20 4.10
CA PHE A 55 -7.91 6.52 4.28
C PHE A 55 -8.30 7.52 3.17
N ALA A 56 -9.28 7.19 2.32
CA ALA A 56 -9.69 7.99 1.16
C ALA A 56 -8.52 8.38 0.23
N GLN A 57 -7.54 7.49 0.12
CA GLN A 57 -6.36 7.64 -0.73
C GLN A 57 -6.57 6.95 -2.08
N ARG A 58 -5.71 7.28 -3.05
CA ARG A 58 -5.74 6.70 -4.40
C ARG A 58 -5.64 5.18 -4.37
N GLU A 59 -6.12 4.54 -5.43
CA GLU A 59 -5.89 3.11 -5.63
C GLU A 59 -4.39 2.80 -5.76
N ILE A 60 -4.01 1.62 -5.27
CA ILE A 60 -2.62 1.19 -5.26
C ILE A 60 -2.25 0.69 -6.66
N ASN A 61 -1.13 1.19 -7.19
CA ASN A 61 -0.59 0.69 -8.45
C ASN A 61 0.32 -0.51 -8.16
N TRP A 62 -0.14 -1.70 -8.51
CA TRP A 62 0.63 -2.94 -8.37
C TRP A 62 1.48 -3.18 -9.62
N ILE A 63 2.75 -3.50 -9.41
CA ILE A 63 3.71 -3.91 -10.45
C ILE A 63 4.17 -5.32 -10.11
N GLU A 64 3.97 -6.27 -11.03
CA GLU A 64 4.45 -7.66 -10.93
C GLU A 64 5.89 -7.79 -11.43
#